data_AF-A0A5D0V9R3-F1
#
_entry.id   AF-A0A5D0V9R3-F1
#
_cell.length_a   1.000
_cell.length_b   1.000
_cell.length_c   1.000
_cell.angle_alpha   90.00
_cell.angle_beta   90.00
_cell.angle_gamma   90.00
#
_symmetry.space_group_name_H-M   'P 1'
#
loop_
_entity.id
_entity.type
_entity.pdbx_description
1 polymer ?
#
loop_
_entity_poly.entity_id
_entity_poly.type
_entity_poly.pdbx_seq_one_letter_code
_entity_poly.pdbx_strand_id
1 'polypeptide(L)'
;MQPASPKDALRGVDTTDHSAVREAAEEFEAVFVNNMLQNMFTGLESGGTWGKGHGADAWQSLLIDEYSRSIAASGGIGIADSVEKELLRLQEGS
;
A
#
# COMPACT_ATOMS: atom_id res chain seq x y z
N MET A 1 -2.92 9.53 -10.10
CA MET A 1 -2.15 10.00 -8.92
C MET A 1 -2.32 8.91 -7.88
N GLN A 2 -1.24 8.29 -7.39
CA GLN A 2 -1.38 7.26 -6.34
C GLN A 2 -1.92 7.92 -5.06
N PRO A 3 -2.82 7.26 -4.31
CA PRO A 3 -3.37 7.81 -3.08
C PRO A 3 -2.26 8.15 -2.08
N ALA A 4 -2.34 9.32 -1.45
CA ALA A 4 -1.34 9.74 -0.46
C ALA A 4 -1.44 8.94 0.85
N SER A 5 -2.61 8.36 1.15
CA SER A 5 -2.83 7.49 2.31
C SER A 5 -3.73 6.29 1.97
N PRO A 6 -3.58 5.14 2.67
CA PRO A 6 -4.38 3.94 2.37
C PRO A 6 -5.89 4.20 2.47
N LYS A 7 -6.32 5.05 3.40
CA LYS A 7 -7.75 5.40 3.60
C LYS A 7 -8.35 6.11 2.40
N ASP A 8 -7.55 6.78 1.58
CA ASP A 8 -8.03 7.50 0.41
C ASP A 8 -8.50 6.54 -0.68
N ALA A 9 -7.91 5.34 -0.78
CA ALA A 9 -8.32 4.28 -1.69
C ALA A 9 -9.74 3.75 -1.41
N LEU A 10 -10.23 3.93 -0.19
CA LEU A 10 -11.55 3.44 0.23
C LEU A 10 -12.66 4.50 0.10
N ARG A 11 -12.34 5.73 -0.30
CA ARG A 11 -13.33 6.82 -0.32
C ARG A 11 -14.28 6.67 -1.49
N GLY A 12 -15.58 6.63 -1.18
CA GLY A 12 -16.63 6.63 -2.20
C GLY A 12 -16.76 5.32 -2.97
N VAL A 13 -16.16 4.24 -2.44
CA VAL A 13 -16.32 2.88 -3.00
C VAL A 13 -17.78 2.47 -2.90
N ASP A 14 -18.33 2.00 -4.01
CA ASP A 14 -19.63 1.33 -4.02
C ASP A 14 -19.49 -0.03 -3.37
N THR A 15 -19.98 -0.16 -2.13
CA THR A 15 -19.89 -1.41 -1.36
C THR A 15 -20.85 -2.49 -1.84
N THR A 16 -21.75 -2.18 -2.79
CA THR A 16 -22.64 -3.17 -3.41
C THR A 16 -22.01 -3.87 -4.61
N ASP A 17 -20.93 -3.31 -5.15
CA ASP A 17 -20.14 -3.89 -6.23
C ASP A 17 -18.92 -4.60 -5.65
N HIS A 18 -18.97 -5.94 -5.62
CA HIS A 18 -17.87 -6.78 -5.15
C HIS A 18 -16.55 -6.49 -5.88
N SER A 19 -16.60 -6.16 -7.18
CA SER A 19 -15.39 -5.87 -7.94
C SER A 19 -14.77 -4.54 -7.53
N ALA A 20 -15.60 -3.51 -7.29
CA ALA A 20 -15.15 -2.22 -6.79
C ALA A 20 -14.57 -2.33 -5.37
N VAL A 21 -15.19 -3.14 -4.51
CA VAL A 21 -14.67 -3.44 -3.17
C VAL A 21 -13.30 -4.13 -3.24
N ARG A 22 -13.15 -5.10 -4.14
CA ARG A 22 -11.89 -5.83 -4.32
C ARG A 22 -10.78 -4.91 -4.83
N GLU A 23 -11.05 -4.11 -5.86
CA GLU A 23 -10.09 -3.15 -6.43
C GLU A 23 -9.63 -2.13 -5.38
N ALA A 24 -10.57 -1.57 -4.60
CA ALA A 24 -10.25 -0.62 -3.54
C ALA A 24 -9.42 -1.26 -2.41
N ALA A 25 -9.66 -2.52 -2.08
CA ALA A 25 -8.89 -3.26 -1.08
C ALA A 25 -7.46 -3.56 -1.55
N GLU A 26 -7.28 -3.88 -2.83
CA GLU A 26 -5.96 -4.06 -3.45
C GLU A 26 -5.20 -2.72 -3.52
N GLU A 27 -5.86 -1.63 -3.89
CA GLU A 27 -5.26 -0.30 -3.90
C GLU A 27 -4.87 0.16 -2.48
N PHE A 28 -5.72 -0.11 -1.49
CA PHE A 28 -5.40 0.11 -0.08
C PHE A 28 -4.10 -0.60 0.32
N GLU A 29 -3.99 -1.89 -0.01
CA GLU A 29 -2.80 -2.69 0.34
C GLU A 29 -1.55 -2.15 -0.37
N ALA A 30 -1.65 -1.78 -1.65
CA ALA A 30 -0.53 -1.23 -2.41
C ALA A 30 0.00 0.07 -1.77
N VAL A 31 -0.90 1.00 -1.42
CA VAL A 31 -0.54 2.26 -0.75
C VAL A 31 0.01 2.00 0.66
N PHE A 32 -0.53 1.01 1.36
CA PHE A 32 -0.04 0.61 2.69
C PHE A 32 1.38 0.05 2.63
N VAL A 33 1.64 -0.90 1.74
CA VAL A 33 2.96 -1.51 1.54
C VAL A 33 3.97 -0.45 1.15
N ASN A 34 3.62 0.43 0.21
CA ASN A 34 4.50 1.52 -0.19
C ASN A 34 4.88 2.41 1.00
N ASN A 35 3.90 2.83 1.81
CA ASN A 35 4.15 3.61 3.02
C ASN A 35 5.00 2.85 4.05
N MET A 36 4.76 1.57 4.25
CA MET A 36 5.55 0.72 5.14
C MET A 36 7.02 0.67 4.68
N LEU A 37 7.25 0.43 3.39
CA LEU A 37 8.60 0.39 2.81
C LEU A 37 9.30 1.74 2.94
N GLN A 38 8.61 2.85 2.64
CA GLN A 38 9.16 4.19 2.85
C GLN A 38 9.58 4.41 4.33
N ASN A 39 8.72 4.04 5.28
CA ASN A 39 9.01 4.19 6.72
C ASN A 39 10.19 3.31 7.20
N MET A 40 10.36 2.13 6.62
CA MET A 40 11.50 1.25 6.92
C MET A 40 12.85 1.91 6.61
N PHE A 41 12.92 2.74 5.55
CA PHE A 41 14.15 3.44 5.17
C PHE A 41 14.32 4.80 5.87
N THR A 42 13.22 5.51 6.19
CA THR A 42 13.31 6.79 6.92
C THR A 42 13.61 6.61 8.41
N GLY A 43 13.27 5.47 9.00
CA GLY A 43 13.59 5.12 10.39
C GLY A 43 15.07 4.81 10.65
N LEU A 44 15.89 4.73 9.61
CA LEU A 44 17.32 4.49 9.74
C LEU A 44 18.04 5.83 9.99
N GLU A 45 18.62 5.99 11.19
CA GLU A 45 19.46 7.16 11.47
C GLU A 45 20.49 7.36 10.35
N SER A 46 20.58 8.59 9.87
CA SER A 46 21.54 9.00 8.83
C SER A 46 21.32 8.41 7.41
N GLY A 47 20.14 7.87 7.09
CA GLY A 47 19.88 7.20 5.81
C GLY A 47 20.37 5.74 5.79
N GLY A 48 20.62 5.17 6.97
CA GLY A 48 21.04 3.77 7.13
C GLY A 48 22.35 3.45 6.42
N THR A 49 22.43 2.27 5.83
CA THR A 49 23.62 1.78 5.09
C THR A 49 23.96 2.58 3.84
N TRP A 50 23.12 3.54 3.43
CA TRP A 50 23.21 4.25 2.14
C TRP A 50 23.49 5.75 2.29
N GLY A 51 23.48 6.27 3.53
CA GLY A 51 23.82 7.66 3.83
C GLY A 51 22.75 8.66 3.38
N LYS A 52 23.12 9.94 3.32
CA LYS A 52 22.22 11.05 2.93
C LYS A 52 22.66 11.61 1.57
N GLY A 53 21.71 11.86 0.65
CA GLY A 53 21.95 12.58 -0.61
C GLY A 53 21.15 12.03 -1.81
N HIS A 54 21.09 12.78 -2.91
CA HIS A 54 20.26 12.45 -4.08
C HIS A 54 20.51 11.07 -4.70
N GLY A 55 21.74 10.54 -4.60
CA GLY A 55 22.05 9.19 -5.05
C GLY A 55 21.39 8.10 -4.20
N ALA A 56 21.25 8.34 -2.88
CA ALA A 56 20.55 7.46 -1.97
C ALA A 56 19.03 7.48 -2.23
N ASP A 57 18.45 8.67 -2.47
CA ASP A 57 17.00 8.83 -2.74
C ASP A 57 16.56 8.08 -4.01
N ALA A 58 17.35 8.19 -5.08
CA ALA A 58 17.06 7.54 -6.36
C ALA A 58 17.14 6.01 -6.24
N TRP A 59 18.18 5.50 -5.59
CA TRP A 59 18.35 4.06 -5.40
C TRP A 59 17.32 3.48 -4.41
N GLN A 60 16.95 4.23 -3.36
CA GLN A 60 15.85 3.86 -2.46
C GLN A 60 14.51 3.75 -3.21
N SER A 61 14.22 4.69 -4.12
CA SER A 61 12.99 4.65 -4.92
C SER A 61 12.93 3.40 -5.82
N LEU A 62 14.05 3.05 -6.47
CA LEU A 62 14.15 1.82 -7.27
C LEU A 62 13.96 0.56 -6.42
N LEU A 63 14.57 0.52 -5.24
CA LEU A 63 14.45 -0.62 -4.32
C LEU A 63 13.02 -0.78 -3.79
N ILE A 64 12.34 0.32 -3.47
CA ILE A 64 10.93 0.31 -3.06
C ILE A 64 10.04 -0.19 -4.20
N ASP A 65 10.28 0.22 -5.45
CA ASP A 65 9.51 -0.26 -6.60
C ASP A 65 9.68 -1.78 -6.80
N GLU A 66 10.91 -2.29 -6.75
CA GLU A 66 11.18 -3.73 -6.89
C GLU A 66 10.57 -4.57 -5.75
N TYR A 67 10.68 -4.11 -4.51
CA TYR A 67 10.00 -4.80 -3.40
C TYR A 67 8.48 -4.76 -3.55
N SER A 68 7.91 -3.63 -3.96
CA SER A 68 6.48 -3.51 -4.19
C SER A 68 6.01 -4.48 -5.28
N ARG A 69 6.76 -4.60 -6.40
CA ARG A 69 6.48 -5.56 -7.47
C ARG A 69 6.58 -7.01 -7.00
N SER A 70 7.62 -7.35 -6.23
CA SER A 70 7.83 -8.70 -5.71
C SER A 70 6.71 -9.12 -4.74
N ILE A 71 6.30 -8.20 -3.86
CA ILE A 71 5.17 -8.40 -2.93
C ILE A 71 3.88 -8.60 -3.72
N ALA A 72 3.57 -7.72 -4.67
CA ALA A 72 2.38 -7.84 -5.50
C ALA A 72 2.36 -9.15 -6.31
N ALA A 73 3.49 -9.53 -6.92
CA ALA A 73 3.62 -10.78 -7.67
C ALA A 73 3.46 -12.03 -6.80
N SER A 74 3.75 -11.92 -5.50
CA SER A 74 3.57 -12.99 -4.51
C SER A 74 2.14 -13.08 -3.96
N GLY A 75 1.21 -12.25 -4.47
CA GLY A 75 -0.17 -12.19 -4.00
C GLY A 75 -0.41 -11.18 -2.88
N GLY A 76 0.50 -10.22 -2.69
CA GLY A 76 0.36 -9.19 -1.67
C GLY A 76 0.79 -9.64 -0.28
N ILE A 77 0.26 -8.98 0.75
CA ILE A 77 0.50 -9.33 2.17
C ILE A 77 -0.76 -9.80 2.91
N GLY A 78 -1.89 -9.91 2.21
CA GLY A 78 -3.17 -10.43 2.74
C GLY A 78 -4.01 -9.39 3.51
N ILE A 79 -3.63 -8.12 3.48
CA ILE A 79 -4.42 -7.01 4.01
C ILE A 79 -5.62 -6.74 3.12
N ALA A 80 -5.47 -6.84 1.79
CA ALA A 80 -6.57 -6.63 0.85
C ALA A 80 -7.78 -7.52 1.20
N ASP A 81 -7.57 -8.81 1.45
CA ASP A 81 -8.64 -9.75 1.82
C ASP A 81 -9.34 -9.40 3.14
N SER A 82 -8.60 -8.80 4.08
CA SER A 82 -9.15 -8.38 5.37
C SER A 82 -9.98 -7.10 5.22
N VAL A 83 -9.52 -6.16 4.40
CA VAL A 83 -10.22 -4.91 4.09
C VAL A 83 -11.49 -5.20 3.30
N GLU A 84 -11.42 -6.06 2.28
CA GLU A 84 -12.57 -6.51 1.50
C GLU A 84 -13.66 -7.10 2.42
N LYS A 85 -13.31 -8.02 3.32
CA LYS A 85 -14.25 -8.60 4.29
C LYS A 85 -14.89 -7.54 5.20
N GLU A 86 -14.13 -6.54 5.61
CA GLU A 86 -14.66 -5.47 6.47
C GLU A 86 -15.60 -4.54 5.71
N LEU A 87 -15.27 -4.17 4.46
CA LEU A 87 -16.14 -3.36 3.61
C LEU A 87 -17.48 -4.06 3.35
N LEU A 88 -17.47 -5.37 3.08
CA LEU A 88 -18.68 -6.17 2.91
C LEU A 88 -19.47 -6.30 4.22
N ARG A 89 -18.80 -6.47 5.37
CA ARG A 89 -19.49 -6.47 6.68
C ARG A 89 -20.21 -5.15 6.96
N LEU A 90 -19.58 -4.02 6.64
CA LEU A 90 -20.18 -2.69 6.83
C LEU A 90 -21.41 -2.48 5.91
N GLN A 91 -21.42 -3.11 4.74
CA GLN A 91 -22.60 -3.18 3.87
C GLN A 91 -23.73 -4.00 4.52
N GLU A 92 -23.44 -5.17 5.08
CA GLU A 92 -24.45 -6.07 5.69
C GLU A 92 -25.10 -5.48 6.95
N GLY A 93 -24.42 -4.57 7.65
CA GLY A 93 -24.91 -3.88 8.84
C GLY A 93 -25.71 -2.60 8.60
N SER A 94 -25.88 -2.18 7.34
CA SER A 94 -26.64 -0.99 6.90
C SER A 94 -27.98 -1.36 6.30
#